data_AF-A0A537WZK9-F1
#
_entry.id   AF-A0A537WZK9-F1
#
_cell.length_a   1.000
_cell.length_b   1.000
_cell.length_c   1.000
_cell.angle_alpha   90.00
_cell.angle_beta   90.00
_cell.angle_gamma   90.00
#
_symmetry.space_group_name_H-M   'P 1'
#
loop_
_entity.id
_entity.type
_entity.pdbx_description
1 polymer ?
#
loop_
_entity_poly.entity_id
_entity_poly.type
_entity_poly.pdbx_seq_one_letter_code
_entity_poly.pdbx_strand_id
1 'polypeptide(L)'
;MAYQSALQGRAPATDAVAELTTPADAIHHLDPDVIASLLRRADALIASGDVAAARLVLRRAADAGDAGAAMTLAGTYDPANLAKLGVHGIVPDVAMARSWYEKARKFGSAEAPQRLEMLASKRQ
;
A
#
# COMPACT_ATOMS: atom_id res chain seq x y z
N MET A 1 -67.94 30.71 5.36
CA MET A 1 -68.26 30.54 3.91
C MET A 1 -67.23 31.35 3.13
N ALA A 2 -66.64 30.77 2.08
CA ALA A 2 -65.40 31.14 1.36
C ALA A 2 -64.12 30.77 2.16
N TYR A 3 -63.35 29.72 1.87
CA TYR A 3 -62.91 29.06 0.62
C TYR A 3 -62.15 29.99 -0.34
N GLN A 4 -60.84 30.08 -0.10
CA GLN A 4 -59.77 30.27 -1.10
C GLN A 4 -58.47 29.73 -0.48
N SER A 5 -58.04 28.53 -0.87
CA SER A 5 -57.02 28.28 -1.91
C SER A 5 -55.63 28.71 -1.41
N ALA A 6 -54.90 27.80 -0.75
CA ALA A 6 -54.00 26.82 -1.37
C ALA A 6 -52.67 27.45 -1.81
N LEU A 7 -51.59 26.95 -1.20
CA LEU A 7 -50.29 26.59 -1.79
C LEU A 7 -49.15 26.81 -0.78
N GLN A 8 -49.02 25.90 0.17
CA GLN A 8 -47.69 25.37 0.47
C GLN A 8 -47.84 23.97 1.03
N GLY A 9 -47.90 22.99 0.11
CA GLY A 9 -47.75 21.59 0.47
C GLY A 9 -46.36 21.38 1.05
N ARG A 10 -46.29 21.13 2.35
CA ARG A 10 -45.11 20.49 2.94
C ARG A 10 -45.52 19.63 4.11
N ALA A 11 -45.76 18.37 3.79
CA ALA A 11 -45.69 17.24 4.70
C ALA A 11 -45.52 15.97 3.82
N PRO A 12 -45.07 14.85 4.37
CA PRO A 12 -43.98 14.64 5.33
C PRO A 12 -43.03 13.52 4.82
N ALA A 13 -41.96 13.27 5.57
CA ALA A 13 -41.17 12.02 5.60
C ALA A 13 -40.76 11.37 4.26
N THR A 14 -39.47 11.49 3.94
CA THR A 14 -38.75 10.38 3.31
C THR A 14 -37.42 10.21 4.01
N ASP A 15 -37.28 9.05 4.64
CA ASP A 15 -36.01 8.38 4.90
C ASP A 15 -35.01 8.58 3.76
N ALA A 16 -33.81 9.00 4.15
CA ALA A 16 -32.57 8.82 3.39
C ALA A 16 -31.44 9.06 4.41
N VAL A 17 -30.93 8.11 5.22
CA VAL A 17 -30.47 6.77 4.86
C VAL A 17 -30.41 6.52 3.35
N ALA A 18 -29.66 7.37 2.65
CA ALA A 18 -28.83 6.90 1.55
C ALA A 18 -27.67 6.16 2.24
N GLU A 19 -27.81 4.89 2.58
CA GLU A 19 -27.70 3.78 1.63
C GLU A 19 -26.32 3.81 0.95
N LEU A 20 -25.36 3.26 1.70
CA LEU A 20 -24.42 2.26 1.19
C LEU A 20 -23.86 2.53 -0.22
N THR A 21 -23.09 3.60 -0.37
CA THR A 21 -21.98 3.58 -1.32
C THR A 21 -20.73 3.07 -0.61
N THR A 22 -20.70 1.77 -0.31
CA THR A 22 -19.43 1.05 -0.42
C THR A 22 -19.13 0.92 -1.90
N PRO A 23 -18.08 1.56 -2.44
CA PRO A 23 -17.35 0.90 -3.49
C PRO A 23 -16.47 -0.12 -2.77
N ALA A 24 -16.97 -1.34 -2.65
CA ALA A 24 -16.12 -2.52 -2.47
C ALA A 24 -15.18 -2.74 -3.68
N ASP A 25 -15.06 -1.74 -4.56
CA ASP A 25 -14.25 -1.66 -5.77
C ASP A 25 -13.37 -0.38 -5.83
N ALA A 26 -13.35 0.45 -4.77
CA ALA A 26 -12.29 1.45 -4.57
C ALA A 26 -11.13 0.74 -3.86
N ILE A 27 -10.22 0.17 -4.65
CA ILE A 27 -9.06 -0.60 -4.19
C ILE A 27 -8.14 0.31 -3.35
N HIS A 28 -8.45 0.46 -2.05
CA HIS A 28 -7.68 1.00 -0.93
C HIS A 28 -6.52 1.97 -1.25
N HIS A 29 -6.76 3.02 -2.03
CA HIS A 29 -5.75 4.07 -2.19
C HIS A 29 -5.68 4.83 -0.87
N LEU A 30 -4.65 4.55 -0.07
CA LEU A 30 -4.38 5.29 1.16
C LEU A 30 -4.03 6.73 0.80
N ASP A 31 -4.41 7.68 1.66
CA ASP A 31 -4.01 9.08 1.47
C ASP A 31 -2.49 9.19 1.30
N PRO A 32 -1.98 10.01 0.37
CA PRO A 32 -0.54 10.16 0.13
C PRO A 32 0.23 10.52 1.41
N ASP A 33 -0.35 11.32 2.30
CA ASP A 33 0.26 11.68 3.58
C ASP A 33 0.38 10.48 4.52
N VAL A 34 -0.62 9.59 4.51
CA VAL A 34 -0.59 8.32 5.25
C VAL A 34 0.49 7.41 4.68
N ILE A 35 0.58 7.27 3.35
CA ILE A 35 1.65 6.51 2.68
C ILE A 35 3.02 7.06 3.08
N ALA A 36 3.22 8.38 3.01
CA ALA A 36 4.46 9.03 3.39
C ALA A 36 4.80 8.78 4.87
N SER A 37 3.81 8.79 5.77
CA SER A 37 4.02 8.47 7.18
C SER A 37 4.43 7.00 7.41
N LEU A 38 3.85 6.07 6.66
CA LEU A 38 4.19 4.65 6.70
C LEU A 38 5.62 4.43 6.19
N LEU A 39 6.00 5.09 5.09
CA LEU A 39 7.36 5.02 4.56
C LEU A 39 8.40 5.52 5.57
N ARG A 40 8.19 6.71 6.15
CA ARG A 40 9.09 7.24 7.19
C ARG A 40 9.23 6.30 8.39
N ARG A 41 8.12 5.68 8.81
CA ARG A 41 8.14 4.70 9.90
C ARG A 41 8.88 3.42 9.50
N ALA A 42 8.68 2.93 8.29
CA ALA A 42 9.39 1.76 7.78
C ALA A 42 10.89 2.01 7.71
N ASP A 43 11.32 3.18 7.24
CA ASP A 43 12.74 3.55 7.18
C ASP A 43 13.36 3.59 8.58
N ALA A 44 12.66 4.15 9.56
CA ALA A 44 13.11 4.14 10.96
C ALA A 44 13.24 2.72 11.52
N LEU A 45 12.31 1.82 11.20
CA LEU A 45 12.35 0.42 11.63
C LEU A 45 13.49 -0.35 10.97
N ILE A 46 13.75 -0.10 9.68
CA ILE A 46 14.91 -0.69 8.98
C ILE A 46 16.21 -0.19 9.59
N ALA A 47 16.31 1.12 9.87
CA ALA A 47 17.49 1.71 10.50
C ALA A 47 17.74 1.17 11.91
N SER A 48 16.70 0.81 12.66
CA SER A 48 16.82 0.15 13.96
C SER A 48 17.05 -1.36 13.87
N GLY A 49 17.07 -1.94 12.67
CA GLY A 49 17.25 -3.38 12.44
C GLY A 49 15.96 -4.21 12.60
N ASP A 50 14.81 -3.60 12.87
CA ASP A 50 13.52 -4.27 12.98
C ASP A 50 12.86 -4.43 11.61
N VAL A 51 13.44 -5.31 10.81
CA VAL A 51 12.96 -5.61 9.45
C VAL A 51 11.59 -6.28 9.45
N ALA A 52 11.26 -7.05 10.50
CA ALA A 52 9.96 -7.71 10.61
C ALA A 52 8.84 -6.69 10.77
N ALA A 53 8.99 -5.70 11.66
CA ALA A 53 8.03 -4.61 11.80
C ALA A 53 8.01 -3.74 10.54
N ALA A 54 9.16 -3.46 9.92
CA ALA A 54 9.22 -2.68 8.68
C ALA A 54 8.39 -3.33 7.56
N ARG A 55 8.50 -4.66 7.39
CA ARG A 55 7.71 -5.43 6.40
C ARG A 55 6.21 -5.24 6.57
N LEU A 56 5.71 -5.21 7.80
CA LEU A 56 4.28 -5.00 8.08
C LEU A 56 3.81 -3.61 7.63
N VAL A 57 4.60 -2.58 7.97
CA VAL A 57 4.28 -1.18 7.62
C VAL A 57 4.38 -0.96 6.11
N LEU A 58 5.44 -1.47 5.49
CA LEU A 58 5.66 -1.39 4.04
C LEU A 58 4.59 -2.14 3.26
N ARG A 59 4.14 -3.29 3.75
CA ARG A 59 3.08 -4.07 3.10
C ARG A 59 1.81 -3.25 2.92
N ARG A 60 1.41 -2.50 3.95
CA ARG A 60 0.24 -1.63 3.88
C ARG A 60 0.39 -0.54 2.82
N ALA A 61 1.54 0.12 2.75
CA ALA A 61 1.79 1.15 1.74
C ALA A 61 1.91 0.56 0.31
N ALA A 62 2.55 -0.60 0.18
CA ALA A 62 2.72 -1.30 -1.10
C ALA A 62 1.38 -1.86 -1.63
N ASP A 63 0.51 -2.35 -0.76
CA ASP A 63 -0.85 -2.79 -1.12
C ASP A 63 -1.72 -1.60 -1.58
N ALA A 64 -1.42 -0.37 -1.14
CA ALA A 64 -2.08 0.85 -1.61
C ALA A 64 -1.55 1.34 -2.99
N GLY A 65 -0.62 0.62 -3.59
CA GLY A 65 -0.10 0.93 -4.94
C GLY A 65 1.16 1.80 -4.96
N ASP A 66 1.79 2.08 -3.82
CA ASP A 66 3.01 2.87 -3.79
C ASP A 66 4.21 2.05 -4.31
N ALA A 67 4.83 2.55 -5.38
CA ALA A 67 5.98 1.90 -6.02
C ALA A 67 7.20 1.86 -5.09
N GLY A 68 7.43 2.93 -4.33
CA GLY A 68 8.54 3.02 -3.37
C GLY A 68 8.41 2.00 -2.24
N ALA A 69 7.21 1.88 -1.66
CA ALA A 69 6.90 0.91 -0.63
C ALA A 69 7.08 -0.52 -1.13
N ALA A 70 6.59 -0.82 -2.34
CA ALA A 70 6.77 -2.13 -2.96
C ALA A 70 8.26 -2.45 -3.21
N MET A 71 9.06 -1.47 -3.64
CA MET A 71 10.52 -1.60 -3.81
C MET A 71 11.22 -1.88 -2.49
N THR A 72 10.94 -1.08 -1.47
CA THR A 72 11.56 -1.24 -0.15
C THR A 72 11.15 -2.57 0.47
N LEU A 73 9.87 -2.96 0.35
CA LEU A 73 9.37 -4.26 0.81
C LEU A 73 10.09 -5.42 0.13
N ALA A 74 10.22 -5.39 -1.19
CA ALA A 74 10.98 -6.39 -1.95
C ALA A 74 12.43 -6.48 -1.46
N GLY A 75 13.07 -5.33 -1.22
CA GLY A 75 14.41 -5.24 -0.68
C GLY A 75 14.56 -5.87 0.71
N THR A 76 13.53 -5.86 1.54
CA THR A 76 13.57 -6.57 2.83
C THR A 76 13.54 -8.09 2.69
N TYR A 77 13.07 -8.63 1.58
CA TYR A 77 13.08 -10.07 1.30
C TYR A 77 14.29 -10.52 0.48
N ASP A 78 14.93 -9.58 -0.24
CA ASP A 78 16.09 -9.84 -1.08
C ASP A 78 17.34 -10.19 -0.23
N PRO A 79 17.93 -11.39 -0.40
CA PRO A 79 19.13 -11.79 0.32
C PRO A 79 20.31 -10.82 0.12
N ALA A 80 20.44 -10.20 -1.06
CA ALA A 80 21.53 -9.26 -1.33
C ALA A 80 21.38 -7.94 -0.56
N ASN A 81 20.13 -7.49 -0.34
CA ASN A 81 19.86 -6.32 0.48
C ASN A 81 19.96 -6.65 1.98
N LEU A 82 19.44 -7.80 2.42
CA LEU A 82 19.58 -8.24 3.82
C LEU A 82 21.06 -8.39 4.23
N ALA A 83 21.90 -8.92 3.35
CA ALA A 83 23.34 -9.01 3.59
C ALA A 83 23.99 -7.63 3.76
N LYS A 84 23.54 -6.61 3.01
CA LYS A 84 24.04 -5.23 3.13
C LYS A 84 23.56 -4.54 4.41
N LEU A 85 22.35 -4.85 4.85
CA LEU A 85 21.76 -4.32 6.08
C LEU A 85 22.38 -4.95 7.35
N GLY A 86 23.16 -6.03 7.22
CA GLY A 86 23.80 -6.69 8.36
C GLY A 86 22.81 -7.35 9.32
N VAL A 87 21.59 -7.66 8.86
CA VAL A 87 20.53 -8.24 9.68
C VAL A 87 20.76 -9.73 9.84
N HIS A 88 20.82 -10.21 11.08
CA HIS A 88 20.98 -11.62 11.41
C HIS A 88 19.65 -12.22 11.85
N GLY A 89 19.40 -13.49 11.51
CA GLY A 89 18.19 -14.22 11.91
C GLY A 89 16.92 -13.92 11.08
N ILE A 90 16.99 -13.00 10.10
CA ILE A 90 15.91 -12.78 9.14
C ILE A 90 16.11 -13.71 7.93
N VAL A 91 15.12 -14.56 7.68
CA VAL A 91 15.14 -15.45 6.52
C VAL A 91 14.81 -14.65 5.24
N PRO A 92 15.67 -14.70 4.21
CA PRO A 92 15.37 -14.13 2.90
C PRO A 92 14.29 -14.95 2.18
N ASP A 93 13.53 -14.29 1.32
CA ASP A 93 12.55 -14.95 0.44
C ASP A 93 12.65 -14.35 -0.97
N VAL A 94 13.36 -15.06 -1.85
CA VAL A 94 13.58 -14.64 -3.23
C VAL A 94 12.28 -14.61 -4.03
N ALA A 95 11.32 -15.49 -3.74
CA ALA A 95 10.04 -15.52 -4.44
C ALA A 95 9.20 -14.28 -4.06
N MET A 96 9.19 -13.91 -2.79
CA MET A 96 8.54 -12.68 -2.32
C MET A 96 9.23 -11.42 -2.81
N ALA A 97 10.56 -11.35 -2.75
CA ALA A 97 11.30 -10.24 -3.33
C ALA A 97 10.94 -10.03 -4.80
N ARG A 98 10.93 -11.10 -5.60
CA ARG A 98 10.54 -11.02 -7.02
C ARG A 98 9.12 -10.52 -7.20
N SER A 99 8.15 -11.08 -6.47
CA SER A 99 6.75 -10.69 -6.62
C SER A 99 6.51 -9.21 -6.33
N TRP A 100 7.20 -8.67 -5.32
CA TRP A 100 7.11 -7.26 -4.94
C TRP A 100 7.85 -6.36 -5.91
N TYR A 101 9.01 -6.76 -6.42
CA TYR A 101 9.66 -6.03 -7.51
C TYR A 101 8.81 -6.01 -8.79
N GLU A 102 8.14 -7.10 -9.14
CA GLU A 102 7.21 -7.11 -10.27
C GLU A 102 6.02 -6.18 -10.06
N LYS A 103 5.49 -6.09 -8.83
CA LYS A 103 4.45 -5.11 -8.46
C LYS A 103 4.98 -3.68 -8.52
N ALA A 104 6.16 -3.41 -7.95
CA ALA A 104 6.80 -2.10 -8.00
C ALA A 104 7.01 -1.61 -9.45
N ARG A 105 7.41 -2.52 -10.36
CA ARG A 105 7.49 -2.23 -11.79
C ARG A 105 6.13 -1.84 -12.37
N LYS A 106 5.06 -2.56 -12.01
CA LYS A 106 3.69 -2.24 -12.45
C LYS A 106 3.19 -0.91 -11.89
N PHE A 107 3.64 -0.52 -10.70
CA PHE A 107 3.33 0.77 -10.07
C PHE A 107 4.22 1.92 -10.58
N GLY A 108 5.20 1.64 -11.45
CA GLY A 108 6.02 2.66 -12.12
C GLY A 108 7.42 2.88 -11.54
N SER A 109 7.94 2.00 -10.67
CA SER A 109 9.34 2.10 -10.23
C SER A 109 10.30 1.81 -11.39
N ALA A 110 11.21 2.76 -11.62
CA ALA A 110 12.27 2.64 -12.61
C ALA A 110 13.40 1.68 -12.18
N GLU A 111 13.62 1.48 -10.88
CA GLU A 111 14.67 0.58 -10.39
C GLU A 111 14.22 -0.89 -10.32
N ALA A 112 12.91 -1.15 -10.35
CA ALA A 112 12.35 -2.50 -10.24
C ALA A 112 12.86 -3.50 -11.31
N PRO A 113 12.95 -3.15 -12.61
CA PRO A 113 13.50 -4.05 -13.63
C PRO A 113 14.95 -4.48 -13.34
N GLN A 114 15.80 -3.52 -12.98
CA GLN A 114 17.21 -3.80 -12.65
C GLN A 114 17.32 -4.75 -11.45
N ARG A 115 16.48 -4.56 -10.42
CA ARG A 115 16.45 -5.46 -9.26
C ARG A 115 15.99 -6.87 -9.62
N LEU A 116 15.01 -7.00 -10.52
CA LEU A 116 14.55 -8.30 -11.02
C LEU A 116 15.65 -9.05 -11.78
N GLU A 117 16.43 -8.33 -12.60
CA GLU A 117 17.57 -8.90 -13.32
C GLU A 117 18.66 -9.37 -12.35
N MET A 118 19.06 -8.53 -11.39
CA MET A 118 20.05 -8.91 -10.37
C MET A 118 19.61 -10.14 -9.57
N LEU A 119 18.32 -10.24 -9.24
CA LEU A 119 17.76 -11.38 -8.51
C LEU A 119 17.69 -12.65 -9.37
N ALA A 120 17.51 -12.52 -10.68
CA ALA A 120 17.52 -13.64 -11.62
C ALA A 120 18.94 -14.17 -11.87
N SER A 121 19.92 -13.28 -12.01
CA SER A 121 21.33 -13.64 -12.26
C SER A 121 21.98 -14.35 -11.08
N LYS A 122 21.53 -14.10 -9.84
CA LYS A 122 22.03 -14.77 -8.63
C LYS A 122 21.42 -16.15 -8.38
N ARG A 123 20.44 -16.56 -9.20
CA ARG A 123 19.74 -17.85 -9.07
C ARG A 123 20.37 -18.96 -9.93
N GLN A 124 21.40 -18.62 -10.70
CA GLN A 124 22.26 -19.52 -11.49
C GLN A 124 23.60 -19.70 -10.78
#